data_AF-A0A848LL68-F1
#
_entry.id   AF-A0A848LL68-F1
#
_cell.length_a   1.000
_cell.length_b   1.000
_cell.length_c   1.000
_cell.angle_alpha   90.00
_cell.angle_beta   90.00
_cell.angle_gamma   90.00
#
_symmetry.space_group_name_H-M   'P 1'
#
loop_
_entity.id
_entity.type
_entity.pdbx_description
1 polymer ?
#
loop_
_entity_poly.entity_id
_entity_poly.type
_entity_poly.pdbx_seq_one_letter_code
_entity_poly.pdbx_strand_id
1 'polypeptide(L)'
;MSEKKQGGMSRFPGLESSSGTGPDAALARLRALETLESGYEAWLELKLEHAAFRARLREERERLDQQGSFLLGAVRAAGLAPASTPAEQGPEPGLVAAAAPDFLRDAEVKLAAARDALAQRETEEEARYTAAFAEIRATLRDRAQRYLKANRPRLTLLLRRVGAERSILHLERLSGDTPVLLCFLLTGSIPSRHGFLLDDSTEDVSLPPAPLYPDEGVTPTDVRPDAAALEGRVRGAGEVVPVKGFLPVFLPRPGGGEDFFRLLQRGAVLEAEVAEGPAFRNILTREEAERFAGHLLRLKLQGLIDLELEAG
;
A
#
# COMPACT_ATOMS: atom_id res chain seq x y z
N MET A 1 66.95 13.62 4.04
CA MET A 1 66.92 12.36 4.80
C MET A 1 65.63 12.36 5.59
N SER A 2 64.58 11.76 5.02
CA SER A 2 64.01 10.46 5.45
C SER A 2 62.97 10.69 6.56
N GLU A 3 61.67 10.86 6.28
CA GLU A 3 60.67 9.95 5.67
C GLU A 3 60.22 8.79 6.61
N LYS A 4 58.88 8.64 6.69
CA LYS A 4 58.02 7.54 7.24
C LYS A 4 57.65 7.60 8.74
N LYS A 5 56.42 7.31 9.19
CA LYS A 5 55.09 6.93 8.63
C LYS A 5 54.12 7.04 9.82
N GLN A 6 53.00 7.77 9.79
CA GLN A 6 51.66 7.42 9.26
C GLN A 6 51.02 6.11 9.74
N GLY A 7 49.83 6.26 10.36
CA GLY A 7 48.66 5.40 10.22
C GLY A 7 48.56 4.23 11.21
N GLY A 8 47.45 3.99 11.90
CA GLY A 8 46.14 4.63 11.92
C GLY A 8 45.30 3.89 12.97
N MET A 9 44.76 4.64 13.93
CA MET A 9 43.75 4.13 14.84
C MET A 9 42.39 4.57 14.35
N SER A 10 41.51 3.58 14.21
CA SER A 10 40.12 3.65 14.64
C SER A 10 39.23 4.67 13.94
N ARG A 11 38.52 4.20 12.90
CA ARG A 11 37.13 4.58 12.65
C ARG A 11 36.48 3.49 11.78
N PHE A 12 35.85 2.54 12.44
CA PHE A 12 34.75 1.79 11.82
C PHE A 12 33.66 2.82 11.47
N PRO A 13 33.19 2.91 10.21
CA PRO A 13 32.04 3.72 9.88
C PRO A 13 30.80 2.92 10.27
N GLY A 14 30.34 3.14 11.50
CA GLY A 14 29.06 2.65 11.99
C GLY A 14 28.45 3.72 12.87
N LEU A 15 27.16 3.98 12.67
CA LEU A 15 26.28 4.81 13.49
C LEU A 15 26.41 6.33 13.26
N GLU A 16 26.18 6.77 12.03
CA GLU A 16 25.35 7.97 11.91
C GLU A 16 23.92 7.55 12.23
N SER A 17 23.43 8.01 13.38
CA SER A 17 22.02 8.01 13.73
C SER A 17 21.22 8.57 12.55
N SER A 18 20.35 7.74 11.94
CA SER A 18 19.33 8.18 10.99
C SER A 18 18.29 9.02 11.71
N SER A 19 18.68 10.21 12.18
CA SER A 19 17.76 11.19 12.74
C SER A 19 16.96 11.79 11.58
N GLY A 20 15.85 11.12 11.21
CA GLY A 20 14.83 11.72 10.36
C GLY A 20 13.95 10.77 9.54
N THR A 21 14.35 9.51 9.33
CA THR A 21 13.64 8.55 8.45
C THR A 21 13.45 7.21 9.13
N GLY A 22 12.34 6.52 8.81
CA GLY A 22 11.97 5.23 9.39
C GLY A 22 10.60 5.26 10.11
N PRO A 23 10.14 4.07 10.59
CA PRO A 23 8.85 3.91 11.25
C PRO A 23 8.58 4.93 12.37
N ASP A 24 9.55 5.15 13.24
CA ASP A 24 9.40 6.07 14.38
C ASP A 24 9.25 7.53 13.94
N ALA A 25 9.90 7.94 12.85
CA ALA A 25 9.80 9.29 12.32
C ALA A 25 8.42 9.55 11.69
N ALA A 26 7.90 8.58 10.94
CA ALA A 26 6.55 8.64 10.39
C ALA A 26 5.49 8.69 11.51
N LEU A 27 5.65 7.88 12.56
CA LEU A 27 4.75 7.90 13.72
C LEU A 27 4.86 9.21 14.52
N ALA A 28 6.06 9.77 14.68
CA ALA A 28 6.24 11.06 15.32
C ALA A 28 5.54 12.19 14.55
N ARG A 29 5.66 12.21 13.21
CA ARG A 29 4.94 13.17 12.34
C ARG A 29 3.43 12.99 12.45
N LEU A 30 2.94 11.75 12.38
CA LEU A 30 1.54 11.44 12.58
C LEU A 30 1.05 11.99 13.92
N ARG A 31 1.78 11.78 15.02
CA ARG A 31 1.38 12.26 16.36
C ARG A 31 1.44 13.78 16.49
N ALA A 32 2.33 14.45 15.76
CA ALA A 32 2.49 15.90 15.81
C ALA A 32 1.43 16.67 14.99
N LEU A 33 0.95 16.09 13.89
CA LEU A 33 -0.02 16.73 12.99
C LEU A 33 -1.37 16.05 13.09
N GLU A 34 -2.44 16.82 13.31
CA GLU A 34 -3.77 16.25 13.58
C GLU A 34 -4.67 16.10 12.34
N THR A 35 -4.25 16.56 11.16
CA THR A 35 -5.08 16.49 9.94
C THR A 35 -5.14 15.07 9.36
N LEU A 36 -6.18 14.77 8.57
CA LEU A 36 -6.24 13.52 7.82
C LEU A 36 -5.21 13.51 6.71
N GLU A 37 -5.10 14.58 5.93
CA GLU A 37 -4.12 14.76 4.86
C GLU A 37 -2.68 14.43 5.34
N SER A 38 -2.21 15.06 6.42
CA SER A 38 -0.87 14.80 6.96
C SER A 38 -0.68 13.37 7.46
N GLY A 39 -1.73 12.74 7.99
CA GLY A 39 -1.69 11.33 8.39
C GLY A 39 -1.53 10.40 7.18
N TYR A 40 -2.16 10.74 6.05
CA TYR A 40 -1.99 10.03 4.79
C TYR A 40 -0.64 10.28 4.13
N GLU A 41 -0.10 11.49 4.24
CA GLU A 41 1.27 11.80 3.81
C GLU A 41 2.29 10.95 4.60
N ALA A 42 2.18 10.92 5.93
CA ALA A 42 3.01 10.06 6.78
C ALA A 42 2.86 8.57 6.42
N TRP A 43 1.64 8.14 6.07
CA TRP A 43 1.42 6.77 5.60
C TRP A 43 2.12 6.49 4.27
N LEU A 44 2.01 7.40 3.30
CA LEU A 44 2.66 7.28 2.00
C LEU A 44 4.19 7.25 2.15
N GLU A 45 4.75 8.13 2.97
CA GLU A 45 6.17 8.13 3.31
C GLU A 45 6.60 6.77 3.89
N LEU A 46 5.84 6.22 4.85
CA LEU A 46 6.14 4.90 5.42
C LEU A 46 6.10 3.78 4.36
N LYS A 47 5.15 3.83 3.41
CA LYS A 47 5.09 2.87 2.28
C LYS A 47 6.34 2.97 1.41
N LEU A 48 6.76 4.19 1.07
CA LEU A 48 7.96 4.43 0.25
C LEU A 48 9.24 3.99 0.98
N GLU A 49 9.35 4.29 2.27
CA GLU A 49 10.49 3.86 3.10
C GLU A 49 10.54 2.33 3.23
N HIS A 50 9.40 1.67 3.43
CA HIS A 50 9.32 0.20 3.48
C HIS A 50 9.73 -0.43 2.14
N ALA A 51 9.25 0.12 1.02
CA ALA A 51 9.66 -0.33 -0.30
C ALA A 51 11.17 -0.17 -0.53
N ALA A 52 11.75 0.97 -0.15
CA ALA A 52 13.19 1.22 -0.23
C ALA A 52 13.99 0.32 0.71
N PHE A 53 13.48 0.01 1.90
CA PHE A 53 14.07 -0.96 2.82
C PHE A 53 14.12 -2.37 2.19
N ARG A 54 13.01 -2.85 1.63
CA ARG A 54 12.95 -4.16 0.97
C ARG A 54 13.86 -4.25 -0.26
N ALA A 55 13.98 -3.15 -1.02
CA ALA A 55 14.92 -3.08 -2.14
C ALA A 55 16.38 -3.22 -1.68
N ARG A 56 16.79 -2.46 -0.64
CA ARG A 56 18.13 -2.56 -0.05
C ARG A 56 18.44 -3.95 0.51
N LEU A 57 17.46 -4.59 1.16
CA LEU A 57 17.62 -5.97 1.63
C LEU A 57 17.85 -6.96 0.49
N ARG A 58 17.14 -6.80 -0.64
CA ARG A 58 17.33 -7.65 -1.82
C ARG A 58 18.74 -7.49 -2.39
N GLU A 59 19.19 -6.25 -2.55
CA GLU A 59 20.56 -5.95 -3.01
C GLU A 59 21.62 -6.51 -2.04
N GLU A 60 21.40 -6.40 -0.73
CA GLU A 60 22.32 -6.92 0.27
C GLU A 60 22.40 -8.45 0.23
N ARG A 61 21.26 -9.14 0.04
CA ARG A 61 21.22 -10.60 -0.18
C ARG A 61 22.00 -11.01 -1.42
N GLU A 62 21.71 -10.37 -2.55
CA GLU A 62 22.38 -10.66 -3.82
C GLU A 62 23.89 -10.43 -3.70
N ARG A 63 24.31 -9.35 -3.02
CA ARG A 63 25.73 -9.07 -2.76
C ARG A 63 26.36 -10.14 -1.87
N LEU A 64 25.71 -10.57 -0.80
CA LEU A 64 26.23 -11.63 0.07
C LEU A 64 26.34 -12.96 -0.66
N ASP A 65 25.38 -13.29 -1.52
CA ASP A 65 25.41 -14.51 -2.32
C ASP A 65 26.52 -14.47 -3.40
N GLN A 66 26.72 -13.33 -4.04
CA GLN A 66 27.84 -13.12 -4.99
C GLN A 66 29.20 -13.21 -4.29
N GLN A 67 29.37 -12.53 -3.15
CA GLN A 67 30.61 -12.59 -2.38
C GLN A 67 30.88 -14.00 -1.85
N GLY A 68 29.85 -14.67 -1.33
CA GLY A 68 29.94 -16.04 -0.85
C GLY A 68 30.32 -17.03 -1.97
N SER A 69 29.64 -16.95 -3.12
CA SER A 69 29.94 -17.82 -4.27
C SER A 69 31.32 -17.56 -4.85
N PHE A 70 31.76 -16.30 -4.94
CA PHE A 70 33.10 -15.94 -5.38
C PHE A 70 34.17 -16.47 -4.43
N LEU A 71 34.02 -16.26 -3.11
CA LEU A 71 34.99 -16.75 -2.12
C LEU A 71 35.10 -18.27 -2.14
N LEU A 72 33.96 -18.98 -2.16
CA LEU A 72 33.96 -20.45 -2.23
C LEU A 72 34.54 -20.96 -3.56
N GLY A 73 34.22 -20.28 -4.68
CA GLY A 73 34.78 -20.57 -6.00
C GLY A 73 36.29 -20.34 -6.07
N ALA A 74 36.78 -19.22 -5.52
CA ALA A 74 38.20 -18.88 -5.48
C ALA A 74 39.00 -19.88 -4.65
N VAL A 75 38.47 -20.32 -3.50
CA VAL A 75 39.15 -21.33 -2.66
C VAL A 75 39.13 -22.71 -3.32
N ARG A 76 38.05 -23.09 -4.00
CA ARG A 76 38.02 -24.32 -4.82
C ARG A 76 39.03 -24.26 -5.98
N ALA A 77 39.10 -23.13 -6.68
CA ALA A 77 40.03 -22.92 -7.79
C ALA A 77 41.50 -22.90 -7.34
N ALA A 78 41.77 -22.47 -6.10
CA ALA A 78 43.09 -22.55 -5.48
C ALA A 78 43.53 -23.99 -5.12
N GLY A 79 42.73 -25.01 -5.44
CA GLY A 79 43.09 -26.42 -5.23
C GLY A 79 42.94 -26.90 -3.78
N LEU A 80 42.18 -26.16 -2.96
CA LEU A 80 42.05 -26.39 -1.52
C LEU A 80 40.84 -27.26 -1.15
N ALA A 81 40.15 -27.84 -2.14
CA ALA A 81 39.05 -28.77 -1.92
C ALA A 81 39.59 -30.15 -1.51
N PRO A 82 38.91 -30.89 -0.60
CA PRO A 82 39.34 -32.23 -0.22
C PRO A 82 39.27 -33.16 -1.45
N ALA A 83 40.43 -33.64 -1.89
CA ALA A 83 40.53 -34.63 -2.96
C ALA A 83 39.75 -35.89 -2.55
N SER A 84 38.61 -36.09 -3.19
CA SER A 84 37.75 -37.25 -2.95
C SER A 84 38.11 -38.39 -3.91
N THR A 85 39.39 -38.78 -3.97
CA THR A 85 39.83 -40.03 -4.63
C THR A 85 41.32 -40.31 -4.33
N PRO A 86 41.70 -41.56 -4.02
CA PRO A 86 43.10 -41.98 -4.01
C PRO A 86 43.48 -42.57 -5.38
N ALA A 87 44.26 -41.85 -6.19
CA ALA A 87 45.09 -42.45 -7.24
C ALA A 87 46.13 -41.46 -7.82
N GLU A 88 47.40 -41.83 -7.63
CA GLU A 88 48.56 -41.60 -8.50
C GLU A 88 49.21 -40.20 -8.63
N GLN A 89 50.14 -39.97 -7.68
CA GLN A 89 51.53 -39.48 -7.82
C GLN A 89 51.94 -38.53 -8.97
N GLY A 90 52.37 -37.33 -8.57
CA GLY A 90 53.45 -36.55 -9.21
C GLY A 90 54.04 -35.57 -8.19
N PRO A 91 55.39 -35.48 -7.99
CA PRO A 91 55.98 -34.64 -6.97
C PRO A 91 56.34 -33.26 -7.55
N GLU A 92 55.51 -32.26 -7.27
CA GLU A 92 55.87 -30.84 -7.35
C GLU A 92 55.59 -30.24 -5.96
N PRO A 93 56.58 -29.63 -5.27
CA PRO A 93 56.38 -29.06 -3.94
C PRO A 93 55.71 -27.69 -4.07
N GLY A 94 54.45 -27.68 -4.47
CA GLY A 94 53.56 -26.55 -4.23
C GLY A 94 53.16 -26.56 -2.76
N LEU A 95 53.38 -25.45 -2.05
CA LEU A 95 53.01 -25.24 -0.65
C LEU A 95 51.52 -25.57 -0.41
N VAL A 96 51.19 -26.84 -0.12
CA VAL A 96 49.85 -27.23 0.30
C VAL A 96 49.66 -26.72 1.72
N ALA A 97 49.02 -25.56 1.85
CA ALA A 97 48.71 -24.97 3.13
C ALA A 97 47.75 -25.91 3.90
N ALA A 98 48.26 -26.57 4.93
CA ALA A 98 47.49 -27.47 5.81
C ALA A 98 46.27 -26.79 6.49
N ALA A 99 46.13 -25.47 6.40
CA ALA A 99 45.04 -24.68 6.99
C ALA A 99 43.84 -24.47 6.04
N ALA A 100 43.87 -25.00 4.83
CA ALA A 100 42.91 -24.65 3.79
C ALA A 100 41.49 -25.24 3.92
N PRO A 101 41.31 -26.50 4.38
CA PRO A 101 39.99 -27.04 4.70
C PRO A 101 39.34 -26.32 5.89
N ASP A 102 40.14 -25.93 6.88
CA ASP A 102 39.66 -25.15 8.04
C ASP A 102 39.24 -23.75 7.61
N PHE A 103 40.00 -23.11 6.71
CA PHE A 103 39.61 -21.82 6.13
C PHE A 103 38.29 -21.88 5.34
N LEU A 104 38.08 -22.94 4.55
CA LEU A 104 36.81 -23.18 3.86
C LEU A 104 35.65 -23.31 4.84
N ARG A 105 35.83 -24.14 5.86
CA ARG A 105 34.81 -24.36 6.89
C ARG A 105 34.49 -23.07 7.64
N ASP A 106 35.52 -22.30 8.01
CA ASP A 106 35.34 -21.00 8.65
C ASP A 106 34.65 -19.98 7.75
N ALA A 107 34.94 -19.97 6.45
CA ALA A 107 34.27 -19.11 5.48
C ALA A 107 32.79 -19.49 5.28
N GLU A 108 32.47 -20.79 5.23
CA GLU A 108 31.10 -21.30 5.16
C GLU A 108 30.31 -20.95 6.44
N VAL A 109 30.91 -21.14 7.61
CA VAL A 109 30.31 -20.77 8.90
C VAL A 109 30.06 -19.26 8.98
N LYS A 110 31.02 -18.43 8.55
CA LYS A 110 30.85 -16.97 8.53
C LYS A 110 29.77 -16.52 7.54
N LEU A 111 29.69 -17.14 6.37
CA LEU A 111 28.66 -16.85 5.38
C LEU A 111 27.26 -17.24 5.89
N ALA A 112 27.14 -18.41 6.53
CA ALA A 112 25.90 -18.83 7.17
C ALA A 112 25.48 -17.84 8.27
N ALA A 113 26.40 -17.49 9.17
CA ALA A 113 26.14 -16.51 10.22
C ALA A 113 25.73 -15.12 9.68
N ALA A 114 26.34 -14.67 8.58
CA ALA A 114 25.98 -13.41 7.93
C ALA A 114 24.57 -13.46 7.31
N ARG A 115 24.19 -14.58 6.70
CA ARG A 115 22.82 -14.79 6.17
C ARG A 115 21.79 -14.82 7.30
N ASP A 116 22.09 -15.51 8.39
CA ASP A 116 21.21 -15.60 9.55
C ASP A 116 21.03 -14.22 10.21
N ALA A 117 22.11 -13.45 10.37
CA ALA A 117 22.03 -12.09 10.88
C ALA A 117 21.18 -11.17 9.99
N LEU A 118 21.30 -11.31 8.66
CA LEU A 118 20.48 -10.54 7.72
C LEU A 118 19.00 -10.93 7.79
N ALA A 119 18.70 -12.24 7.92
CA ALA A 119 17.34 -12.74 8.07
C ALA A 119 16.68 -12.29 9.40
N GLN A 120 17.44 -12.28 10.49
CA GLN A 120 17.00 -11.74 11.78
C GLN A 120 16.68 -10.25 11.65
N ARG A 121 17.57 -9.46 11.05
CA ARG A 121 17.36 -8.02 10.83
C ARG A 121 16.13 -7.74 9.95
N GLU A 122 15.93 -8.51 8.87
CA GLU A 122 14.72 -8.39 8.06
C GLU A 122 13.46 -8.63 8.91
N THR A 123 13.45 -9.71 9.69
CA THR A 123 12.30 -10.07 10.52
C THR A 123 11.96 -8.98 11.54
N GLU A 124 12.98 -8.44 12.23
CA GLU A 124 12.81 -7.40 13.24
C GLU A 124 12.30 -6.08 12.63
N GLU A 125 12.88 -5.63 11.52
CA GLU A 125 12.46 -4.38 10.87
C GLU A 125 11.08 -4.54 10.19
N GLU A 126 10.79 -5.69 9.57
CA GLU A 126 9.47 -5.96 8.98
C GLU A 126 8.36 -5.95 10.05
N ALA A 127 8.66 -6.48 11.24
CA ALA A 127 7.74 -6.40 12.38
C ALA A 127 7.50 -4.93 12.82
N ARG A 128 8.55 -4.08 12.81
CA ARG A 128 8.41 -2.64 13.11
C ARG A 128 7.57 -1.92 12.06
N TYR A 129 7.81 -2.15 10.78
CA TYR A 129 6.98 -1.59 9.71
C TYR A 129 5.52 -2.04 9.83
N THR A 130 5.30 -3.33 10.07
CA THR A 130 3.94 -3.89 10.26
C THR A 130 3.20 -3.22 11.42
N ALA A 131 3.88 -3.03 12.56
CA ALA A 131 3.33 -2.35 13.72
C ALA A 131 3.02 -0.87 13.42
N ALA A 132 3.94 -0.16 12.76
CA ALA A 132 3.74 1.23 12.38
C ALA A 132 2.57 1.40 11.39
N PHE A 133 2.44 0.52 10.39
CA PHE A 133 1.29 0.54 9.49
C PHE A 133 -0.04 0.33 10.23
N ALA A 134 -0.07 -0.59 11.20
CA ALA A 134 -1.27 -0.81 12.02
C ALA A 134 -1.61 0.42 12.86
N GLU A 135 -0.62 1.07 13.48
CA GLU A 135 -0.81 2.29 14.27
C GLU A 135 -1.32 3.45 13.40
N ILE A 136 -0.74 3.66 12.22
CA ILE A 136 -1.17 4.73 11.30
C ILE A 136 -2.63 4.50 10.87
N ARG A 137 -3.00 3.28 10.46
CA ARG A 137 -4.37 2.95 10.05
C ARG A 137 -5.38 3.17 11.19
N ALA A 138 -5.05 2.69 12.39
CA ALA A 138 -5.89 2.88 13.57
C ALA A 138 -6.08 4.37 13.89
N THR A 139 -5.01 5.16 13.78
CA THR A 139 -5.05 6.61 14.01
C THR A 139 -5.87 7.34 12.97
N LEU A 140 -5.71 7.02 11.67
CA LEU A 140 -6.50 7.61 10.59
C LEU A 140 -7.99 7.30 10.76
N ARG A 141 -8.32 6.05 11.12
CA ARG A 141 -9.69 5.63 11.41
C ARG A 141 -10.29 6.40 12.59
N ASP A 142 -9.56 6.52 13.70
CA ASP A 142 -10.00 7.31 14.86
C ASP A 142 -10.23 8.79 14.48
N ARG A 143 -9.31 9.39 13.72
CA ARG A 143 -9.44 10.77 13.24
C ARG A 143 -10.66 10.94 12.34
N ALA A 144 -10.87 10.05 11.37
CA ALA A 144 -12.03 10.09 10.49
C ALA A 144 -13.33 10.01 11.31
N GLN A 145 -13.37 9.14 12.32
CA GLN A 145 -14.50 9.04 13.23
C GLN A 145 -14.71 10.32 14.06
N ARG A 146 -13.64 10.93 14.59
CA ARG A 146 -13.72 12.20 15.32
C ARG A 146 -14.16 13.35 14.42
N TYR A 147 -13.66 13.41 13.18
CA TYR A 147 -14.02 14.43 12.21
C TYR A 147 -15.49 14.33 11.81
N LEU A 148 -16.02 13.13 11.56
CA LEU A 148 -17.45 12.93 11.31
C LEU A 148 -18.35 13.35 12.48
N LYS A 149 -17.86 13.24 13.72
CA LYS A 149 -18.60 13.72 14.91
C LYS A 149 -18.60 15.24 15.04
N ALA A 150 -17.54 15.90 14.58
CA ALA A 150 -17.37 17.34 14.69
C ALA A 150 -17.96 18.09 13.49
N ASN A 151 -17.82 17.54 12.28
CA ASN A 151 -18.17 18.17 11.02
C ASN A 151 -18.92 17.17 10.13
N ARG A 152 -20.00 17.63 9.51
CA ARG A 152 -20.80 16.85 8.58
C ARG A 152 -20.32 17.11 7.14
N PRO A 153 -20.03 16.06 6.36
CA PRO A 153 -19.85 16.21 4.91
C PRO A 153 -21.06 16.88 4.27
N ARG A 154 -20.83 17.98 3.54
CA ARG A 154 -21.89 18.63 2.74
C ARG A 154 -21.93 18.02 1.35
N LEU A 155 -23.12 17.64 0.91
CA LEU A 155 -23.40 17.04 -0.38
C LEU A 155 -24.52 17.79 -1.09
N THR A 156 -24.34 18.05 -2.38
CA THR A 156 -25.38 18.55 -3.28
C THR A 156 -25.75 17.43 -4.25
N LEU A 157 -26.99 16.94 -4.20
CA LEU A 157 -27.50 15.92 -5.10
C LEU A 157 -28.33 16.58 -6.20
N LEU A 158 -27.89 16.38 -7.44
CA LEU A 158 -28.56 16.82 -8.65
C LEU A 158 -29.23 15.61 -9.31
N LEU A 159 -30.52 15.77 -9.64
CA LEU A 159 -31.30 14.78 -10.35
C LEU A 159 -31.55 15.24 -11.78
N ARG A 160 -31.08 14.48 -12.77
CA ARG A 160 -31.42 14.69 -14.17
C ARG A 160 -32.35 13.59 -14.67
N ARG A 161 -33.57 13.95 -15.08
CA ARG A 161 -34.53 12.99 -15.64
C ARG A 161 -34.17 12.59 -17.07
N VAL A 162 -34.34 11.30 -17.38
CA VAL A 162 -34.18 10.72 -18.72
C VAL A 162 -35.49 10.03 -19.09
N GLY A 163 -36.45 10.81 -19.58
CA GLY A 163 -37.83 10.33 -19.77
C GLY A 163 -38.61 10.24 -18.45
N ALA A 164 -39.68 9.43 -18.44
CA ALA A 164 -40.60 9.35 -17.29
C ALA A 164 -40.11 8.45 -16.14
N GLU A 165 -39.41 7.35 -16.48
CA GLU A 165 -39.11 6.26 -15.52
C GLU A 165 -37.61 6.07 -15.25
N ARG A 166 -36.76 6.92 -15.81
CA ARG A 166 -35.30 6.81 -15.68
C ARG A 166 -34.67 8.14 -15.31
N SER A 167 -33.52 8.07 -14.65
CA SER A 167 -32.80 9.26 -14.18
C SER A 167 -31.30 9.00 -14.10
N ILE A 168 -30.53 10.07 -14.13
CA ILE A 168 -29.11 10.08 -13.80
C ILE A 168 -28.97 10.92 -12.54
N LEU A 169 -28.20 10.42 -11.58
CA LEU A 169 -27.90 11.11 -10.32
C LEU A 169 -26.46 11.59 -10.34
N HIS A 170 -26.28 12.85 -9.99
CA HIS A 170 -24.97 13.48 -9.84
C HIS A 170 -24.83 14.03 -8.42
N LEU A 171 -23.65 13.88 -7.83
CA LEU A 171 -23.22 14.69 -6.71
C LEU A 171 -22.24 15.75 -7.21
N GLU A 172 -22.27 16.93 -6.58
CA GLU A 172 -21.21 17.91 -6.77
C GLU A 172 -19.84 17.30 -6.44
N ARG A 173 -18.79 17.78 -7.13
CA ARG A 173 -17.42 17.32 -6.90
C ARG A 173 -17.00 17.57 -5.45
N LEU A 174 -16.41 16.54 -4.85
CA LEU A 174 -15.92 16.58 -3.48
C LEU A 174 -14.46 17.05 -3.43
N SER A 175 -14.06 17.66 -2.33
CA SER A 175 -12.70 18.15 -2.11
C SER A 175 -12.26 18.04 -0.65
N GLY A 176 -10.97 18.25 -0.41
CA GLY A 176 -10.35 18.16 0.91
C GLY A 176 -10.49 16.77 1.53
N ASP A 177 -10.86 16.71 2.80
CA ASP A 177 -11.04 15.46 3.54
C ASP A 177 -12.38 14.75 3.27
N THR A 178 -13.32 15.43 2.62
CA THR A 178 -14.69 14.94 2.39
C THR A 178 -14.75 13.56 1.72
N PRO A 179 -13.96 13.27 0.66
CA PRO A 179 -13.86 11.92 0.08
C PRO A 179 -13.53 10.82 1.10
N VAL A 180 -12.53 11.05 1.95
CA VAL A 180 -12.09 10.09 2.97
C VAL A 180 -13.19 9.86 4.01
N LEU A 181 -13.80 10.94 4.48
CA LEU A 181 -14.88 10.89 5.47
C LEU A 181 -16.11 10.13 4.94
N LEU A 182 -16.48 10.34 3.68
CA LEU A 182 -17.60 9.63 3.07
C LEU A 182 -17.28 8.17 2.79
N CYS A 183 -16.06 7.85 2.34
CA CYS A 183 -15.63 6.46 2.17
C CYS A 183 -15.73 5.71 3.51
N PHE A 184 -15.23 6.32 4.59
CA PHE A 184 -15.32 5.77 5.93
C PHE A 184 -16.77 5.64 6.43
N LEU A 185 -17.60 6.66 6.22
CA LEU A 185 -19.01 6.63 6.62
C LEU A 185 -19.80 5.53 5.91
N LEU A 186 -19.54 5.32 4.62
CA LEU A 186 -20.32 4.41 3.76
C LEU A 186 -19.85 2.97 3.79
N THR A 187 -18.58 2.71 4.15
CA THR A 187 -18.00 1.35 4.18
C THR A 187 -17.52 0.90 5.55
N GLY A 188 -17.26 1.82 6.48
CA GLY A 188 -16.54 1.52 7.73
C GLY A 188 -15.03 1.34 7.56
N SER A 189 -14.51 1.49 6.34
CA SER A 189 -13.10 1.35 5.98
C SER A 189 -12.55 2.68 5.46
N ILE A 190 -11.27 2.94 5.67
CA ILE A 190 -10.61 4.13 5.10
C ILE A 190 -10.05 3.81 3.71
N PRO A 191 -9.99 4.76 2.77
CA PRO A 191 -9.31 4.54 1.49
C PRO A 191 -7.80 4.38 1.72
N SER A 192 -7.12 3.67 0.82
CA SER A 192 -5.67 3.49 0.90
C SER A 192 -4.86 4.76 0.60
N ARG A 193 -5.49 5.76 -0.02
CA ARG A 193 -4.92 7.07 -0.37
C ARG A 193 -5.91 8.19 -0.07
N HIS A 194 -5.41 9.37 0.31
CA HIS A 194 -6.24 10.55 0.58
C HIS A 194 -6.94 11.07 -0.69
N GLY A 195 -6.16 11.30 -1.75
CA GLY A 195 -6.63 11.81 -3.04
C GLY A 195 -7.26 10.76 -3.97
N PHE A 196 -7.81 9.66 -3.45
CA PHE A 196 -8.31 8.56 -4.30
C PHE A 196 -9.44 8.96 -5.27
N LEU A 197 -10.23 10.00 -4.93
CA LEU A 197 -11.27 10.60 -5.80
C LEU A 197 -10.77 11.77 -6.65
N LEU A 198 -9.47 12.05 -6.68
CA LEU A 198 -8.89 13.16 -7.42
C LEU A 198 -7.68 12.70 -8.25
N ASP A 199 -7.60 11.39 -8.49
CA ASP A 199 -6.48 10.80 -9.23
C ASP A 199 -6.73 10.93 -10.73
N ASP A 200 -6.06 11.88 -11.35
CA ASP A 200 -6.20 12.23 -12.77
C ASP A 200 -5.81 11.10 -13.73
N SER A 201 -5.12 10.06 -13.25
CA SER A 201 -4.91 8.84 -14.05
C SER A 201 -6.21 8.05 -14.27
N THR A 202 -7.32 8.56 -13.73
CA THR A 202 -8.68 8.12 -14.05
C THR A 202 -9.30 8.82 -15.27
N GLU A 203 -8.65 9.86 -15.81
CA GLU A 203 -9.16 10.68 -16.91
C GLU A 203 -8.63 10.28 -18.30
N ASP A 204 -7.73 9.30 -18.41
CA ASP A 204 -7.29 8.76 -19.70
C ASP A 204 -8.45 8.05 -20.42
N VAL A 205 -9.01 8.73 -21.42
CA VAL A 205 -10.15 8.28 -22.24
C VAL A 205 -9.86 7.05 -23.11
N SER A 206 -8.60 6.63 -23.26
CA SER A 206 -8.23 5.48 -24.11
C SER A 206 -8.50 4.12 -23.44
N LEU A 207 -8.57 4.06 -22.11
CA LEU A 207 -8.92 2.88 -21.34
C LEU A 207 -9.75 3.28 -20.11
N PRO A 208 -10.87 2.60 -19.79
CA PRO A 208 -11.56 2.86 -18.53
C PRO A 208 -10.54 2.70 -17.40
N PRO A 209 -10.41 3.63 -16.46
CA PRO A 209 -9.33 3.55 -15.50
C PRO A 209 -9.48 2.36 -14.55
N ALA A 210 -8.35 1.85 -14.07
CA ALA A 210 -8.34 0.79 -13.07
C ALA A 210 -9.03 1.29 -11.79
N PRO A 211 -10.11 0.64 -11.32
CA PRO A 211 -10.82 1.07 -10.11
C PRO A 211 -10.05 0.76 -8.83
N LEU A 212 -8.96 -0.02 -8.88
CA LEU A 212 -8.14 -0.36 -7.72
C LEU A 212 -6.67 0.03 -7.92
N TYR A 213 -6.00 0.40 -6.83
CA TYR A 213 -4.56 0.67 -6.85
C TYR A 213 -3.74 -0.63 -6.89
N PRO A 214 -2.93 -0.88 -7.94
CA PRO A 214 -2.16 -2.12 -8.10
C PRO A 214 -1.10 -2.32 -7.01
N ASP A 215 -0.53 -1.23 -6.51
CA ASP A 215 0.51 -1.20 -5.49
C ASP A 215 -0.04 -1.43 -4.05
N GLU A 216 -1.36 -1.51 -3.89
CA GLU A 216 -2.02 -1.70 -2.59
C GLU A 216 -2.40 -3.18 -2.36
N GLY A 217 -1.52 -4.09 -2.77
CA GLY A 217 -1.72 -5.54 -2.61
C GLY A 217 -2.84 -6.12 -3.49
N VAL A 218 -3.09 -5.48 -4.64
CA VAL A 218 -4.05 -5.95 -5.64
C VAL A 218 -3.27 -6.69 -6.73
N THR A 219 -3.66 -7.93 -7.04
CA THR A 219 -2.96 -8.69 -8.08
C THR A 219 -3.17 -8.01 -9.44
N PRO A 220 -2.23 -8.08 -10.39
CA PRO A 220 -2.36 -7.41 -11.70
C PRO A 220 -3.65 -7.75 -12.46
N THR A 221 -4.15 -8.98 -12.31
CA THR A 221 -5.40 -9.44 -12.93
C THR A 221 -6.64 -8.86 -12.25
N ASP A 222 -6.54 -8.49 -10.98
CA ASP A 222 -7.65 -7.98 -10.17
C ASP A 222 -7.68 -6.45 -10.09
N VAL A 223 -6.76 -5.76 -10.77
CA VAL A 223 -6.71 -4.29 -10.85
C VAL A 223 -7.95 -3.70 -11.55
N ARG A 224 -8.57 -4.51 -12.43
CA ARG A 224 -9.76 -4.17 -13.22
C ARG A 224 -10.85 -5.25 -13.04
N PRO A 225 -11.36 -5.41 -11.81
CA PRO A 225 -12.40 -6.37 -11.55
C PRO A 225 -13.69 -5.95 -12.24
N ASP A 226 -14.53 -6.92 -12.59
CA ASP A 226 -15.93 -6.66 -12.95
C ASP A 226 -16.73 -6.17 -11.72
N ALA A 227 -18.00 -5.80 -11.92
CA ALA A 227 -18.80 -5.21 -10.84
C ALA A 227 -18.96 -6.15 -9.62
N ALA A 228 -19.14 -7.45 -9.85
CA ALA A 228 -19.33 -8.43 -8.78
C ALA A 228 -18.03 -8.68 -8.00
N ALA A 229 -16.89 -8.81 -8.70
CA ALA A 229 -15.59 -8.94 -8.08
C ALA A 229 -15.19 -7.67 -7.31
N LEU A 230 -15.54 -6.48 -7.82
CA LEU A 230 -15.32 -5.22 -7.14
C LEU A 230 -16.14 -5.14 -5.84
N GLU A 231 -17.42 -5.51 -5.87
CA GLU A 231 -18.26 -5.60 -4.67
C GLU A 231 -17.62 -6.51 -3.63
N GLY A 232 -17.24 -7.73 -4.03
CA GLY A 232 -16.60 -8.70 -3.13
C GLY A 232 -15.32 -8.16 -2.51
N ARG A 233 -14.50 -7.44 -3.30
CA ARG A 233 -13.26 -6.82 -2.82
C ARG A 233 -13.52 -5.71 -1.81
N VAL A 234 -14.48 -4.81 -2.07
CA VAL A 234 -14.81 -3.71 -1.16
C VAL A 234 -15.40 -4.25 0.15
N ARG A 235 -16.31 -5.22 0.09
CA ARG A 235 -16.89 -5.84 1.31
C ARG A 235 -15.85 -6.61 2.13
N GLY A 236 -14.90 -7.25 1.47
CA GLY A 236 -13.83 -8.03 2.10
C GLY A 236 -12.61 -7.22 2.55
N ALA A 237 -12.59 -5.90 2.34
CA ALA A 237 -11.40 -5.07 2.48
C ALA A 237 -10.91 -4.85 3.93
N GLY A 238 -11.65 -5.29 4.93
CA GLY A 238 -11.28 -5.09 6.33
C GLY A 238 -11.19 -3.60 6.68
N GLU A 239 -10.02 -3.14 7.14
CA GLU A 239 -9.83 -1.74 7.55
C GLU A 239 -9.61 -0.76 6.39
N VAL A 240 -9.08 -1.23 5.25
CA VAL A 240 -8.58 -0.37 4.17
C VAL A 240 -9.08 -0.84 2.81
N VAL A 241 -9.72 0.07 2.07
CA VAL A 241 -10.18 -0.17 0.71
C VAL A 241 -9.22 0.45 -0.32
N PRO A 242 -8.63 -0.32 -1.25
CA PRO A 242 -7.67 0.20 -2.24
C PRO A 242 -8.38 0.80 -3.47
N VAL A 243 -9.43 1.60 -3.24
CA VAL A 243 -10.29 2.16 -4.29
C VAL A 243 -9.64 3.36 -4.98
N LYS A 244 -9.96 3.56 -6.25
CA LYS A 244 -9.45 4.62 -7.11
C LYS A 244 -10.56 5.18 -8.00
N GLY A 245 -10.79 6.49 -7.93
CA GLY A 245 -11.71 7.24 -8.79
C GLY A 245 -13.20 7.13 -8.45
N PHE A 246 -13.59 6.41 -7.38
CA PHE A 246 -15.00 6.28 -7.01
C PHE A 246 -15.24 6.09 -5.51
N LEU A 247 -16.43 6.48 -5.02
CA LEU A 247 -16.92 6.12 -3.69
C LEU A 247 -17.85 4.90 -3.75
N PRO A 248 -17.55 3.82 -3.02
CA PRO A 248 -18.46 2.68 -2.87
C PRO A 248 -19.65 3.03 -1.98
N VAL A 249 -20.85 2.57 -2.38
CA VAL A 249 -22.11 2.77 -1.63
C VAL A 249 -22.92 1.48 -1.67
N PHE A 250 -23.32 0.97 -0.50
CA PHE A 250 -24.18 -0.22 -0.40
C PHE A 250 -25.58 0.19 0.06
N LEU A 251 -26.59 -0.14 -0.75
CA LEU A 251 -27.96 0.27 -0.49
C LEU A 251 -28.87 -0.94 -0.23
N PRO A 252 -29.60 -1.00 0.88
CA PRO A 252 -30.51 -2.11 1.16
C PRO A 252 -31.64 -2.21 0.13
N ARG A 253 -31.97 -3.44 -0.25
CA ARG A 253 -33.10 -3.76 -1.15
C ARG A 253 -34.39 -4.08 -0.39
N PRO A 254 -35.56 -3.72 -0.94
CA PRO A 254 -36.83 -4.30 -0.50
C PRO A 254 -36.80 -5.82 -0.75
N GLY A 255 -36.92 -6.63 0.30
CA GLY A 255 -36.84 -8.10 0.21
C GLY A 255 -35.49 -8.71 0.60
N GLY A 256 -34.51 -7.89 0.99
CA GLY A 256 -33.25 -8.35 1.56
C GLY A 256 -32.06 -8.26 0.62
N GLY A 257 -30.87 -8.23 1.22
CA GLY A 257 -29.62 -7.92 0.53
C GLY A 257 -29.46 -6.43 0.24
N GLU A 258 -28.43 -6.11 -0.51
CA GLU A 258 -28.07 -4.74 -0.87
C GLU A 258 -27.69 -4.71 -2.36
N ASP A 259 -27.86 -3.54 -2.98
CA ASP A 259 -27.29 -3.23 -4.27
C ASP A 259 -25.98 -2.46 -4.08
N PHE A 260 -25.01 -2.76 -4.92
CA PHE A 260 -23.74 -2.06 -4.95
C PHE A 260 -23.81 -0.91 -5.94
N PHE A 261 -23.64 0.30 -5.42
CA PHE A 261 -23.48 1.53 -6.18
C PHE A 261 -22.04 2.02 -6.06
N ARG A 262 -21.62 2.77 -7.06
CA ARG A 262 -20.42 3.61 -6.99
C ARG A 262 -20.73 5.02 -7.44
N LEU A 263 -20.14 5.99 -6.78
CA LEU A 263 -20.11 7.38 -7.25
C LEU A 263 -18.78 7.60 -7.96
N LEU A 264 -18.81 7.50 -9.29
CA LEU A 264 -17.64 7.60 -10.15
C LEU A 264 -17.34 9.06 -10.46
N GLN A 265 -16.07 9.48 -10.31
CA GLN A 265 -15.66 10.81 -10.72
C GLN A 265 -15.81 10.98 -12.24
N ARG A 266 -16.59 11.99 -12.66
CA ARG A 266 -16.77 12.37 -14.07
C ARG A 266 -16.68 13.89 -14.20
N GLY A 267 -15.48 14.39 -14.41
CA GLY A 267 -15.22 15.83 -14.57
C GLY A 267 -15.63 16.63 -13.33
N ALA A 268 -16.67 17.46 -13.45
CA ALA A 268 -17.13 18.37 -12.39
C ALA A 268 -18.13 17.74 -11.40
N VAL A 269 -18.51 16.47 -11.58
CA VAL A 269 -19.48 15.77 -10.73
C VAL A 269 -19.00 14.37 -10.39
N LEU A 270 -19.63 13.76 -9.37
CA LEU A 270 -19.62 12.32 -9.17
C LEU A 270 -20.93 11.74 -9.70
N GLU A 271 -20.85 10.78 -10.62
CA GLU A 271 -22.01 10.12 -11.20
C GLU A 271 -22.31 8.81 -10.50
N ALA A 272 -23.57 8.61 -10.11
CA ALA A 272 -24.00 7.36 -9.49
C ALA A 272 -24.17 6.28 -10.56
N GLU A 273 -23.51 5.15 -10.36
CA GLU A 273 -23.66 3.95 -11.16
C GLU A 273 -24.04 2.77 -10.27
N VAL A 274 -24.94 1.91 -10.75
CA VAL A 274 -25.35 0.68 -10.06
C VAL A 274 -24.75 -0.54 -10.76
N ALA A 275 -24.32 -1.53 -9.98
CA ALA A 275 -23.87 -2.81 -10.49
C ALA A 275 -25.04 -3.60 -11.12
N GLU A 276 -24.85 -4.08 -12.33
CA GLU A 276 -25.79 -4.96 -13.05
C GLU A 276 -25.00 -6.07 -13.75
N GLY A 277 -25.02 -7.27 -13.17
CA GLY A 277 -24.19 -8.38 -13.62
C GLY A 277 -22.70 -8.02 -13.53
N PRO A 278 -21.91 -8.16 -14.63
CA PRO A 278 -20.49 -7.82 -14.63
C PRO A 278 -20.20 -6.32 -14.81
N ALA A 279 -21.20 -5.48 -15.09
CA ALA A 279 -21.01 -4.09 -15.50
C ALA A 279 -21.64 -3.10 -14.52
N PHE A 280 -21.34 -1.82 -14.73
CA PHE A 280 -22.00 -0.70 -14.07
C PHE A 280 -22.82 0.08 -15.09
N ARG A 281 -23.98 0.59 -14.67
CA ARG A 281 -24.77 1.53 -15.46
C ARG A 281 -25.12 2.80 -14.70
N ASN A 282 -25.17 3.92 -15.41
CA ASN A 282 -25.47 5.25 -14.87
C ASN A 282 -26.91 5.71 -15.09
N ILE A 283 -27.66 5.06 -15.99
CA ILE A 283 -29.09 5.31 -16.15
C ILE A 283 -29.84 4.46 -15.12
N LEU A 284 -30.28 5.09 -14.05
CA LEU A 284 -31.00 4.46 -12.95
C LEU A 284 -32.49 4.36 -13.28
N THR A 285 -33.12 3.28 -12.83
CA THR A 285 -34.58 3.22 -12.74
C THR A 285 -35.07 4.22 -11.70
N ARG A 286 -36.34 4.60 -11.78
CA ARG A 286 -36.97 5.45 -10.78
C ARG A 286 -36.79 4.92 -9.34
N GLU A 287 -37.02 3.62 -9.14
CA GLU A 287 -36.87 3.00 -7.82
C GLU A 287 -35.43 3.08 -7.29
N GLU A 288 -34.43 2.83 -8.14
CA GLU A 288 -33.02 2.94 -7.74
C GLU A 288 -32.63 4.37 -7.39
N ALA A 289 -33.07 5.35 -8.19
CA ALA A 289 -32.81 6.75 -7.92
C ALA A 289 -33.46 7.20 -6.61
N GLU A 290 -34.72 6.81 -6.37
CA GLU A 290 -35.45 7.09 -5.14
C GLU A 290 -34.78 6.42 -3.92
N ARG A 291 -34.30 5.18 -4.05
CA ARG A 291 -33.56 4.48 -2.99
C ARG A 291 -32.22 5.13 -2.67
N PHE A 292 -31.47 5.56 -3.69
CA PHE A 292 -30.20 6.27 -3.50
C PHE A 292 -30.41 7.61 -2.81
N ALA A 293 -31.33 8.44 -3.33
CA ALA A 293 -31.69 9.71 -2.69
C ALA A 293 -32.23 9.51 -1.26
N GLY A 294 -33.07 8.48 -1.06
CA GLY A 294 -33.61 8.11 0.25
C GLY A 294 -32.54 7.66 1.24
N HIS A 295 -31.48 7.00 0.78
CA HIS A 295 -30.34 6.64 1.63
C HIS A 295 -29.57 7.88 2.08
N LEU A 296 -29.26 8.81 1.18
CA LEU A 296 -28.61 10.08 1.56
C LEU A 296 -29.51 10.91 2.49
N LEU A 297 -30.81 10.96 2.23
CA LEU A 297 -31.77 11.63 3.11
C LEU A 297 -31.78 11.00 4.51
N ARG A 298 -31.70 9.67 4.61
CA ARG A 298 -31.59 8.98 5.90
C ARG A 298 -30.32 9.41 6.65
N LEU A 299 -29.17 9.48 5.99
CA LEU A 299 -27.92 9.96 6.59
C LEU A 299 -28.05 11.41 7.08
N LYS A 300 -28.71 12.29 6.32
CA LYS A 300 -29.01 13.66 6.75
C LYS A 300 -29.90 13.69 7.99
N LEU A 301 -30.97 12.90 8.01
CA LEU A 301 -31.89 12.82 9.16
C LEU A 301 -31.22 12.24 10.41
N GLN A 302 -30.21 11.38 10.24
CA GLN A 302 -29.36 10.89 11.32
C GLN A 302 -28.28 11.90 11.75
N GLY A 303 -28.17 13.04 11.07
CA GLY A 303 -27.17 14.07 11.36
C GLY A 303 -25.74 13.65 11.01
N LEU A 304 -25.56 12.74 10.05
CA LEU A 304 -24.26 12.25 9.61
C LEU A 304 -23.69 13.04 8.43
N ILE A 305 -24.56 13.64 7.62
CA ILE A 305 -24.20 14.50 6.48
C ILE A 305 -25.13 15.71 6.44
N ASP A 306 -24.73 16.74 5.70
CA ASP A 306 -25.62 17.80 5.25
C ASP A 306 -25.92 17.57 3.76
N LEU A 307 -27.20 17.41 3.40
CA LEU A 307 -27.63 17.15 2.03
C LEU A 307 -28.51 18.28 1.50
N GLU A 308 -28.16 18.81 0.34
CA GLU A 308 -28.95 19.72 -0.48
C GLU A 308 -29.46 18.97 -1.72
N LEU A 309 -30.72 19.19 -2.07
CA LEU A 309 -31.36 18.56 -3.21
C LEU A 309 -31.63 19.65 -4.25
N GLU A 310 -31.00 19.54 -5.41
CA GLU A 310 -31.26 20.41 -6.54
C GLU A 310 -32.02 19.65 -7.62
N ALA A 311 -33.16 20.20 -8.02
CA ALA A 311 -33.87 19.72 -9.19
C ALA A 311 -33.14 20.26 -10.44
N GLY A 312 -32.54 19.35 -11.22
CA GLY A 312 -31.93 19.65 -12.51
C GLY A 312 -32.93 19.65 -13.66
#